data_AF-A0A2V9ZP42-F1
#
_entry.id   AF-A0A2V9ZP42-F1
#
_cell.length_a   1.000
_cell.length_b   1.000
_cell.length_c   1.000
_cell.angle_alpha   90.00
_cell.angle_beta   90.00
_cell.angle_gamma   90.00
#
_symmetry.space_group_name_H-M   'P 1'
#
loop_
_entity.id
_entity.type
_entity.pdbx_description
1 polymer ?
#
loop_
_entity_poly.entity_id
_entity_poly.type
_entity_poly.pdbx_seq_one_letter_code
_entity_poly.pdbx_strand_id
1 'polypeptide(L)'
;MALTPDSPRYCDFAGVRTNCPPSVYKGTADFLYHNNGDGTFTDVTSASEIYQPAGKNLSVGAADYDNDGWPDLFVANDGLNAYLYHNEHNGTFNEIGLLSGMALTGRGNTMAAMCISLGDYDNDGWLDLYISDFQKSSDHLWHNDGKGAFNEVSDQAGITVPTHDVLSFGGGFL
;
A
#
# COMPACT_ATOMS: atom_id res chain seq x y z
N MET A 1 -14.97 12.79 4.57
CA MET A 1 -15.70 12.86 5.85
C MET A 1 -14.97 11.92 6.76
N ALA A 2 -13.84 12.43 7.27
CA ALA A 2 -12.98 11.74 8.20
C ALA A 2 -13.77 11.39 9.47
N LEU A 3 -13.27 10.42 10.24
CA LEU A 3 -13.83 10.06 11.54
C LEU A 3 -13.99 11.32 12.41
N THR A 4 -15.23 11.66 12.73
CA THR A 4 -15.55 12.66 13.74
C THR A 4 -15.80 11.96 15.07
N PRO A 5 -15.75 12.68 16.21
CA PRO A 5 -16.16 12.13 17.51
C PRO A 5 -17.56 11.49 17.50
N ASP A 6 -18.43 11.93 16.59
CA ASP A 6 -19.81 11.46 16.43
C ASP A 6 -19.97 10.29 15.44
N SER A 7 -18.88 9.87 14.80
CA SER A 7 -18.92 8.74 13.88
C SER A 7 -19.22 7.44 14.64
N PRO A 8 -20.11 6.58 14.12
CA PRO A 8 -20.44 5.32 14.78
C PRO A 8 -19.18 4.46 14.89
N ARG A 9 -18.79 4.13 16.13
CA ARG A 9 -17.66 3.21 16.40
C ARG A 9 -18.02 1.76 16.09
N TYR A 10 -19.31 1.45 16.20
CA TYR A 10 -19.84 0.12 16.01
C TYR A 10 -20.94 0.13 14.95
N CYS A 11 -20.90 -0.87 14.09
CA CYS A 11 -21.87 -1.13 13.04
C CYS A 11 -22.51 -2.50 13.29
N ASP A 12 -23.73 -2.68 12.78
CA ASP A 12 -24.35 -3.99 12.73
C ASP A 12 -24.06 -4.62 11.38
N PHE A 13 -23.36 -5.75 11.40
CA PHE A 13 -23.02 -6.52 10.22
C PHE A 13 -23.61 -7.92 10.37
N ALA A 14 -24.54 -8.29 9.49
CA ALA A 14 -25.27 -9.56 9.55
C ALA A 14 -25.92 -9.87 10.92
N GLY A 15 -26.40 -8.84 11.62
CA GLY A 15 -27.03 -8.98 12.94
C GLY A 15 -26.03 -9.11 14.11
N VAL A 16 -24.74 -8.95 13.85
CA VAL A 16 -23.69 -8.91 14.87
C VAL A 16 -23.17 -7.48 15.01
N ARG A 17 -23.15 -6.98 16.25
CA ARG A 17 -22.52 -5.71 16.57
C ARG A 17 -21.01 -5.86 16.50
N THR A 18 -20.37 -5.15 15.59
CA THR A 18 -18.92 -5.20 15.35
C THR A 18 -18.35 -3.80 15.19
N ASN A 19 -17.02 -3.68 15.14
CA ASN A 19 -16.38 -2.46 14.66
C ASN A 19 -16.81 -2.20 13.22
N CYS A 20 -17.08 -0.94 12.93
CA CYS A 20 -17.46 -0.52 11.59
C CYS A 20 -16.34 -0.82 10.58
N PRO A 21 -16.63 -1.47 9.44
CA PRO A 21 -15.61 -1.82 8.46
C PRO A 21 -15.11 -0.57 7.71
N PRO A 22 -13.92 -0.63 7.11
CA PRO A 22 -13.35 0.47 6.31
C PRO A 22 -14.32 1.02 5.26
N SER A 23 -15.20 0.17 4.71
CA SER A 23 -16.20 0.54 3.70
C SER A 23 -17.21 1.61 4.16
N VAL A 24 -17.43 1.81 5.46
CA VAL A 24 -18.36 2.85 5.94
C VAL A 24 -17.71 4.22 6.13
N TYR A 25 -16.38 4.29 6.15
CA TYR A 25 -15.64 5.53 6.36
C TYR A 25 -15.22 6.14 5.02
N LYS A 26 -15.23 7.47 4.94
CA LYS A 26 -14.59 8.16 3.83
C LYS A 26 -13.08 8.19 4.08
N GLY A 27 -12.31 8.06 3.01
CA GLY A 27 -10.87 8.22 3.06
C GLY A 27 -10.40 9.61 3.46
N THR A 28 -9.10 9.72 3.66
CA THR A 28 -8.34 10.96 3.91
C THR A 28 -7.07 10.91 3.08
N ALA A 29 -6.59 12.07 2.63
CA ALA A 29 -5.35 12.15 1.86
C ALA A 29 -4.12 11.81 2.71
N ASP A 30 -3.12 11.26 2.03
CA ASP A 30 -1.74 11.26 2.48
C ASP A 30 -1.15 12.67 2.42
N PHE A 31 -0.13 12.91 3.24
CA PHE A 31 0.60 14.17 3.27
C PHE A 31 2.10 13.91 3.11
N LEU A 32 2.76 14.67 2.24
CA LEU A 32 4.19 14.62 2.05
C LEU A 32 4.82 15.94 2.48
N TYR A 33 5.81 15.82 3.35
CA TYR A 33 6.55 16.93 3.90
C TYR A 33 8.01 16.87 3.45
N HIS A 34 8.46 17.89 2.74
CA HIS A 34 9.86 18.05 2.36
C HIS A 34 10.68 18.56 3.56
N ASN A 35 11.73 17.84 3.92
CA ASN A 35 12.69 18.28 4.94
C ASN A 35 13.61 19.36 4.36
N ASN A 36 13.57 20.56 4.95
CA ASN A 36 14.35 21.70 4.46
C ASN A 36 15.83 21.67 4.94
N GLY A 37 16.22 20.70 5.77
CA GLY A 37 17.58 20.54 6.29
C GLY A 37 17.94 21.43 7.48
N ASP A 38 17.01 22.28 7.92
CA ASP A 38 17.17 23.24 9.02
C ASP A 38 16.28 22.92 10.24
N GLY A 39 15.71 21.72 10.27
CA GLY A 39 14.74 21.30 11.28
C GLY A 39 13.30 21.73 10.98
N THR A 40 13.05 22.35 9.83
CA THR A 40 11.69 22.66 9.35
C THR A 40 11.26 21.76 8.21
N PHE A 41 9.95 21.70 7.99
CA PHE A 41 9.34 20.92 6.93
C PHE A 41 8.36 21.77 6.13
N THR A 42 8.35 21.57 4.81
CA THR A 42 7.39 22.19 3.89
C THR A 42 6.35 21.16 3.48
N ASP A 43 5.07 21.47 3.63
CA ASP A 43 4.01 20.66 3.03
C ASP A 43 4.09 20.79 1.51
N VAL A 44 4.41 19.67 0.84
CA VAL A 44 4.52 19.59 -0.61
C VAL A 44 3.43 18.68 -1.20
N THR A 45 2.41 18.30 -0.43
CA THR A 45 1.41 17.28 -0.81
C THR A 45 0.76 17.59 -2.15
N SER A 46 0.29 18.82 -2.36
CA SER A 46 -0.30 19.22 -3.66
C SER A 46 0.76 19.49 -4.73
N ALA A 47 1.91 20.04 -4.36
CA ALA A 47 2.98 20.39 -5.29
C ALA A 47 3.70 19.17 -5.88
N SER A 48 3.68 18.06 -5.15
CA SER A 48 4.27 16.76 -5.54
C SER A 48 3.27 15.83 -6.23
N GLU A 49 2.03 16.28 -6.43
CA GLU A 49 0.98 15.56 -7.15
C GLU A 49 0.50 14.24 -6.50
N ILE A 50 0.79 14.03 -5.20
CA ILE A 50 0.35 12.82 -4.47
C ILE A 50 -1.02 12.94 -3.80
N TYR A 51 -1.69 14.09 -3.89
CA TYR A 51 -2.91 14.36 -3.12
C TYR A 51 -4.09 13.49 -3.54
N GLN A 52 -4.41 12.46 -2.75
CA GLN A 52 -5.54 11.56 -2.97
C GLN A 52 -6.57 11.61 -1.82
N PRO A 53 -7.62 12.44 -1.89
CA PRO A 53 -8.55 12.67 -0.77
C PRO A 53 -9.39 11.46 -0.36
N ALA A 54 -9.38 10.40 -1.16
CA ALA A 54 -10.13 9.17 -0.91
C ALA A 54 -9.27 8.03 -0.35
N GLY A 55 -7.96 8.26 -0.11
CA GLY A 55 -7.04 7.24 0.42
C GLY A 55 -7.49 6.62 1.75
N LYS A 56 -7.16 5.36 1.96
CA LYS A 56 -7.41 4.59 3.19
C LYS A 56 -6.12 3.93 3.65
N ASN A 57 -5.06 4.74 3.68
CA ASN A 57 -3.70 4.31 3.94
C ASN A 57 -3.54 3.70 5.34
N LEU A 58 -2.92 2.53 5.42
CA LEU A 58 -2.45 1.91 6.67
C LEU A 58 -0.93 1.76 6.76
N SER A 59 -0.19 1.84 5.64
CA SER A 59 1.26 1.79 5.59
C SER A 59 1.82 2.48 4.35
N VAL A 60 2.97 3.12 4.51
CA VAL A 60 3.78 3.69 3.44
C VAL A 60 5.17 3.05 3.43
N GLY A 61 5.67 2.74 2.24
CA GLY A 61 7.05 2.34 1.98
C GLY A 61 7.75 3.34 1.07
N ALA A 62 9.07 3.47 1.20
CA ALA A 62 9.90 4.29 0.30
C ALA A 62 11.11 3.47 -0.14
N ALA A 63 11.26 3.27 -1.45
CA ALA A 63 12.30 2.42 -2.03
C ALA A 63 12.48 2.74 -3.52
N ASP A 64 13.71 2.53 -4.02
CA ASP A 64 14.07 2.63 -5.43
C ASP A 64 13.78 1.27 -6.09
N TYR A 65 12.59 1.09 -6.65
CA TYR A 65 12.15 -0.22 -7.15
C TYR A 65 12.59 -0.48 -8.60
N ASP A 66 12.93 0.57 -9.33
CA ASP A 66 13.36 0.50 -10.72
C ASP A 66 14.87 0.82 -10.91
N ASN A 67 15.60 0.93 -9.80
CA ASN A 67 17.05 1.13 -9.75
C ASN A 67 17.50 2.42 -10.48
N ASP A 68 16.68 3.46 -10.47
CA ASP A 68 16.98 4.75 -11.10
C ASP A 68 17.77 5.72 -10.19
N GLY A 69 17.97 5.32 -8.93
CA GLY A 69 18.68 6.07 -7.90
C GLY A 69 17.79 6.98 -7.06
N TRP A 70 16.47 6.99 -7.27
CA TRP A 70 15.50 7.80 -6.56
C TRP A 70 14.43 6.94 -5.88
N PRO A 71 14.08 7.24 -4.63
CA PRO A 71 13.03 6.49 -3.95
C PRO A 71 11.65 6.87 -4.49
N ASP A 72 10.86 5.83 -4.76
CA ASP A 72 9.44 5.86 -5.05
C ASP A 72 8.63 5.60 -3.78
N LEU A 73 7.32 5.89 -3.81
CA LEU A 73 6.44 5.71 -2.65
C LEU A 73 5.38 4.65 -2.89
N PHE A 74 5.28 3.71 -1.97
CA PHE A 74 4.30 2.63 -1.96
C PHE A 74 3.26 2.90 -0.89
N VAL A 75 1.97 2.78 -1.20
CA VAL A 75 0.88 3.04 -0.24
C VAL A 75 -0.11 1.89 -0.21
N ALA A 76 -0.29 1.31 0.98
CA ALA A 76 -1.23 0.24 1.26
C ALA A 76 -2.57 0.85 1.65
N ASN A 77 -3.60 0.65 0.82
CA ASN A 77 -4.95 1.11 1.12
C ASN A 77 -5.88 -0.04 1.51
N ASP A 78 -6.62 0.16 2.60
CA ASP A 78 -7.61 -0.79 3.07
C ASP A 78 -8.93 -0.71 2.26
N GLY A 79 -9.11 -1.69 1.36
CA GLY A 79 -10.30 -1.85 0.53
C GLY A 79 -10.32 -0.96 -0.72
N LEU A 80 -9.18 -0.39 -1.11
CA LEU A 80 -8.98 0.37 -2.35
C LEU A 80 -7.77 -0.17 -3.11
N ASN A 81 -7.44 0.44 -4.24
CA ASN A 81 -6.18 0.17 -4.93
C ASN A 81 -5.00 0.52 -4.00
N ALA A 82 -4.00 -0.34 -3.92
CA ALA A 82 -2.69 0.08 -3.47
C ALA A 82 -2.08 1.04 -4.51
N TYR A 83 -1.28 2.01 -4.05
CA TYR A 83 -0.66 3.00 -4.94
C TYR A 83 0.84 2.79 -5.01
N LEU A 84 1.39 3.02 -6.20
CA LEU A 84 2.82 3.22 -6.43
C LEU A 84 2.98 4.59 -7.06
N TYR A 85 3.62 5.50 -6.34
CA TYR A 85 3.99 6.81 -6.81
C TYR A 85 5.42 6.79 -7.30
N HIS A 86 5.60 6.75 -8.63
CA HIS A 86 6.91 6.81 -9.24
C HIS A 86 7.47 8.24 -9.18
N ASN A 87 8.73 8.38 -8.79
CA ASN A 87 9.39 9.66 -8.63
C ASN A 87 9.88 10.19 -9.99
N GLU A 88 9.36 11.34 -10.42
CA GLU A 88 9.68 11.92 -11.73
C GLU A 88 10.95 12.80 -11.71
N HIS A 89 11.75 12.72 -10.64
CA HIS A 89 13.04 13.41 -10.41
C HIS A 89 12.98 14.95 -10.49
N ASN A 90 11.77 15.51 -10.45
CA ASN A 90 11.52 16.94 -10.59
C ASN A 90 10.69 17.51 -9.42
N GLY A 91 10.49 16.69 -8.37
CA GLY A 91 9.68 17.02 -7.20
C GLY A 91 8.21 16.59 -7.28
N THR A 92 7.78 16.00 -8.40
CA THR A 92 6.45 15.39 -8.57
C THR A 92 6.54 13.87 -8.58
N PHE A 93 5.40 13.23 -8.33
CA PHE A 93 5.24 11.80 -8.48
C PHE A 93 4.07 11.46 -9.41
N ASN A 94 4.17 10.33 -10.09
CA ASN A 94 3.11 9.79 -10.92
C ASN A 94 2.54 8.51 -10.30
N GLU A 95 1.22 8.46 -10.08
CA GLU A 95 0.57 7.26 -9.55
C GLU A 95 0.40 6.20 -10.66
N ILE A 96 1.12 5.09 -10.54
CA ILE A 96 1.20 4.03 -11.54
C ILE A 96 0.84 2.64 -10.99
N GLY A 97 0.24 2.53 -9.80
CA GLY A 97 0.00 1.25 -9.12
C GLY A 97 -0.78 0.23 -9.96
N LEU A 98 -1.76 0.69 -10.76
CA LEU A 98 -2.49 -0.20 -11.67
C LEU A 98 -1.64 -0.62 -12.88
N LEU A 99 -0.81 0.29 -13.40
CA LEU A 99 0.05 0.02 -14.55
C LEU A 99 1.23 -0.89 -14.18
N SER A 100 1.76 -0.74 -12.97
CA SER A 100 2.82 -1.60 -12.44
C SER A 100 2.30 -2.97 -11.99
N GLY A 101 0.98 -3.16 -11.88
CA GLY A 101 0.37 -4.45 -11.53
C GLY A 101 0.23 -4.73 -10.03
N MET A 102 0.70 -3.84 -9.15
CA MET A 102 0.61 -4.03 -7.70
C MET A 102 -0.68 -3.50 -7.03
N ALA A 103 -1.49 -2.72 -7.75
CA ALA A 103 -2.68 -2.08 -7.15
C ALA A 103 -3.75 -3.06 -6.66
N LEU A 104 -3.83 -4.25 -7.27
CA LEU A 104 -4.86 -5.26 -7.04
C LEU A 104 -4.19 -6.63 -6.91
N THR A 105 -4.91 -7.57 -6.30
CA THR A 105 -4.55 -8.99 -6.36
C THR A 105 -4.51 -9.47 -7.83
N GLY A 106 -3.82 -10.57 -8.11
CA GLY A 106 -3.78 -11.25 -9.42
C GLY A 106 -5.14 -11.73 -9.92
N ARG A 107 -6.18 -11.68 -9.07
CA ARG A 107 -7.58 -11.93 -9.44
C ARG A 107 -8.38 -10.65 -9.70
N GLY A 108 -7.77 -9.47 -9.58
CA GLY A 108 -8.40 -8.17 -9.79
C GLY A 108 -9.22 -7.65 -8.61
N ASN A 109 -9.09 -8.25 -7.42
CA ASN A 109 -9.75 -7.74 -6.21
C ASN A 109 -8.88 -6.71 -5.50
N THR A 110 -9.53 -5.73 -4.86
CA THR A 110 -8.86 -4.87 -3.88
C THR A 110 -8.49 -5.68 -2.63
N MET A 111 -7.44 -5.24 -1.97
CA MET A 111 -6.91 -5.83 -0.74
C MET A 111 -7.42 -5.03 0.45
N ALA A 112 -7.54 -5.65 1.62
CA ALA A 112 -7.50 -4.90 2.88
C ALA A 112 -6.03 -4.69 3.28
N ALA A 113 -5.28 -4.04 2.38
CA ALA A 113 -3.84 -3.88 2.48
C ALA A 113 -3.46 -3.10 3.75
N MET A 114 -2.60 -3.70 4.58
CA MET A 114 -2.21 -3.13 5.86
C MET A 114 -0.76 -2.68 5.89
N CYS A 115 0.20 -3.61 5.75
CA CYS A 115 1.64 -3.32 5.78
C CYS A 115 2.26 -3.49 4.41
N ILE A 116 3.18 -2.60 4.06
CA ILE A 116 4.11 -2.79 2.94
C ILE A 116 5.50 -3.13 3.47
N SER A 117 6.16 -4.06 2.80
CA SER A 117 7.59 -4.31 2.97
C SER A 117 8.24 -4.58 1.63
N LEU A 118 9.47 -4.09 1.47
CA LEU A 118 10.25 -4.25 0.26
C LEU A 118 11.54 -5.01 0.56
N GLY A 119 11.95 -5.87 -0.37
CA GLY A 119 13.16 -6.68 -0.25
C GLY A 119 13.34 -7.58 -1.46
N ASP A 120 14.59 -7.84 -1.81
CA ASP A 120 14.97 -8.72 -2.92
C ASP A 120 15.01 -10.17 -2.39
N TYR A 121 13.91 -10.92 -2.52
CA TYR A 121 13.79 -12.23 -1.89
C TYR A 121 14.45 -13.35 -2.70
N ASP A 122 14.61 -13.16 -4.00
CA ASP A 122 15.20 -14.14 -4.92
C ASP A 122 16.63 -13.79 -5.36
N ASN A 123 17.17 -12.67 -4.88
CA ASN A 123 18.52 -12.17 -5.14
C ASN A 123 18.76 -11.81 -6.61
N ASP A 124 17.75 -11.29 -7.30
CA ASP A 124 17.84 -10.87 -8.70
C ASP A 124 18.28 -9.40 -8.87
N GLY A 125 18.39 -8.67 -7.77
CA GLY A 125 18.80 -7.26 -7.73
C GLY A 125 17.65 -6.27 -7.85
N TRP A 126 16.39 -6.73 -7.84
CA TRP A 126 15.20 -5.90 -7.86
C TRP A 126 14.42 -6.07 -6.56
N LEU A 127 13.92 -4.96 -6.02
CA LEU A 127 13.12 -5.03 -4.80
C LEU A 127 11.73 -5.58 -5.13
N ASP A 128 11.39 -6.70 -4.48
CA ASP A 128 10.07 -7.29 -4.47
C ASP A 128 9.20 -6.66 -3.38
N LEU A 129 7.91 -6.95 -3.42
CA LEU A 129 6.92 -6.32 -2.56
C LEU A 129 6.12 -7.37 -1.79
N TYR A 130 6.01 -7.18 -0.49
CA TYR A 130 5.08 -7.91 0.38
C TYR A 130 3.99 -6.95 0.87
N ILE A 131 2.73 -7.36 0.77
CA ILE A 131 1.59 -6.68 1.39
C ILE A 131 0.82 -7.64 2.28
N SER A 132 0.64 -7.28 3.55
CA SER A 132 -0.23 -8.03 4.44
C SER A 132 -1.71 -7.66 4.24
N ASP A 133 -2.60 -8.63 4.41
CA ASP A 133 -4.05 -8.48 4.21
C ASP A 133 -4.85 -9.02 5.42
N PHE A 134 -6.16 -8.87 5.35
CA PHE A 134 -7.12 -9.35 6.33
C PHE A 134 -7.39 -10.86 6.18
N GLN A 135 -7.87 -11.45 7.27
CA GLN A 135 -8.35 -12.83 7.25
C GLN A 135 -9.32 -13.08 6.08
N LYS A 136 -9.14 -14.22 5.42
CA LYS A 136 -9.85 -14.68 4.21
C LYS A 136 -9.40 -14.04 2.88
N SER A 137 -8.36 -13.21 2.87
CA SER A 137 -7.73 -12.67 1.64
C SER A 137 -6.33 -13.25 1.37
N SER A 138 -5.62 -13.72 2.42
CA SER A 138 -4.20 -14.11 2.41
C SER A 138 -3.27 -12.93 2.20
N ASP A 139 -2.04 -13.03 2.70
CA ASP A 139 -1.00 -12.05 2.42
C ASP A 139 -0.45 -12.25 1.00
N HIS A 140 0.13 -11.20 0.46
CA HIS A 140 0.49 -11.12 -0.94
C HIS A 140 1.98 -10.84 -1.14
N LEU A 141 2.59 -11.55 -2.08
CA LEU A 141 3.96 -11.34 -2.52
C LEU A 141 3.96 -11.05 -4.02
N TRP A 142 4.58 -9.95 -4.42
CA TRP A 142 4.81 -9.63 -5.82
C TRP A 142 6.29 -9.68 -6.14
N HIS A 143 6.61 -10.36 -7.23
CA HIS A 143 7.93 -10.36 -7.83
C HIS A 143 8.07 -9.20 -8.81
N ASN A 144 9.13 -8.40 -8.66
CA ASN A 144 9.47 -7.33 -9.58
C ASN A 144 10.23 -7.90 -10.80
N ASP A 145 9.73 -7.67 -12.01
CA ASP A 145 10.32 -8.26 -13.23
C ASP A 145 11.54 -7.50 -13.79
N GLY A 146 11.98 -6.45 -13.10
CA GLY A 146 13.06 -5.55 -13.49
C GLY A 146 12.75 -4.68 -14.71
N LYS A 147 11.48 -4.60 -15.11
CA LYS A 147 10.99 -3.78 -16.23
C LYS A 147 9.87 -2.82 -15.79
N GLY A 148 9.73 -2.64 -14.47
CA GLY A 148 8.73 -1.76 -13.87
C GLY A 148 7.39 -2.43 -13.58
N ALA A 149 7.30 -3.76 -13.65
CA ALA A 149 6.08 -4.50 -13.37
C ALA A 149 6.23 -5.52 -12.23
N PHE A 150 5.16 -5.64 -11.45
CA PHE A 150 5.01 -6.55 -10.33
C PHE A 150 4.06 -7.69 -10.70
N ASN A 151 4.51 -8.93 -10.50
CA ASN A 151 3.72 -10.14 -10.73
C ASN A 151 3.41 -10.81 -9.39
N GLU A 152 2.13 -11.03 -9.08
CA GLU A 152 1.80 -11.74 -7.84
C GLU A 152 2.28 -13.21 -7.91
N VAL A 153 3.06 -13.62 -6.91
CA VAL A 153 3.68 -14.96 -6.79
C VAL A 153 3.33 -15.65 -5.46
N SER A 154 2.29 -15.19 -4.75
CA SER A 154 1.87 -15.66 -3.43
C SER A 154 1.67 -17.19 -3.35
N ASP A 155 1.05 -17.77 -4.37
CA ASP A 155 0.81 -19.22 -4.45
C ASP A 155 2.12 -19.99 -4.66
N GLN A 156 2.99 -19.49 -5.53
CA GLN A 156 4.29 -20.08 -5.88
C GLN A 156 5.25 -20.03 -4.69
N ALA A 157 5.23 -18.93 -3.93
CA ALA A 157 5.98 -18.77 -2.70
C ALA A 157 5.38 -19.56 -1.51
N GLY A 158 4.18 -20.12 -1.66
CA GLY A 158 3.53 -20.93 -0.66
C GLY A 158 2.96 -20.15 0.53
N ILE A 159 2.76 -18.83 0.39
CA ILE A 159 2.28 -17.98 1.48
C ILE A 159 0.75 -17.87 1.52
N THR A 160 0.04 -18.17 0.43
CA THR A 160 -1.42 -18.06 0.36
C THR A 160 -2.11 -18.88 1.46
N VAL A 161 -1.84 -20.19 1.54
CA VAL A 161 -2.53 -21.08 2.50
C VAL A 161 -2.20 -20.75 3.96
N PRO A 162 -0.92 -20.56 4.35
CA PRO A 162 -0.58 -20.23 5.74
C PRO A 162 -1.16 -18.90 6.24
N THR A 163 -1.35 -17.93 5.34
CA THR A 163 -1.80 -16.58 5.71
C THR A 163 -3.30 -16.36 5.52
N HIS A 164 -4.01 -17.25 4.81
CA HIS A 164 -5.42 -17.09 4.48
C HIS A 164 -6.35 -16.95 5.70
N ASP A 165 -6.12 -17.71 6.79
CA ASP A 165 -7.06 -17.73 7.93
C ASP A 165 -6.62 -16.87 9.11
N VAL A 166 -5.57 -16.05 8.93
CA VAL A 166 -5.03 -15.17 9.96
C VAL A 166 -5.15 -13.71 9.55
N LEU A 167 -5.14 -12.82 10.54
CA LEU A 167 -5.07 -11.38 10.33
C LEU A 167 -3.62 -10.94 10.48
N SER A 168 -3.08 -10.27 9.46
CA SER A 168 -1.70 -9.78 9.43
C SER A 168 -1.65 -8.26 9.38
N PHE A 169 -0.99 -7.65 10.38
CA PHE A 169 -0.72 -6.20 10.42
C PHE A 169 0.71 -5.83 9.99
N GLY A 170 1.51 -6.83 9.60
CA GLY A 170 2.93 -6.68 9.34
C GLY A 170 3.52 -7.94 8.71
N GLY A 171 4.67 -7.78 8.08
CA GLY A 171 5.49 -8.83 7.50
C GLY A 171 6.77 -8.22 6.96
N GLY A 172 7.66 -9.02 6.37
CA GLY A 172 8.90 -8.52 5.79
C GLY A 172 9.86 -9.62 5.40
N PHE A 173 10.95 -9.20 4.75
CA PHE A 173 12.04 -10.06 4.31
C PHE A 173 13.15 -10.13 5.38
N LEU A 174 13.91 -11.22 5.41
CA LEU A 174 15.01 -11.48 6.37
C LEU A 174 16.37 -11.53 5.69
#